data_AF-W9YT26-F1
#
_entry.id   AF-W9YT26-F1
#
_cell.length_a   1.000
_cell.length_b   1.000
_cell.length_c   1.000
_cell.angle_alpha   90.00
_cell.angle_beta   90.00
_cell.angle_gamma   90.00
#
_symmetry.space_group_name_H-M   'P 1'
#
loop_
_entity.id
_entity.type
_entity.pdbx_description
1 polymer ?
#
loop_
_entity_poly.entity_id
_entity_poly.type
_entity_poly.pdbx_seq_one_letter_code
_entity_poly.pdbx_strand_id
1 'polypeptide(L)'
;MSVRPRGPAADPALLPSSHPSNPYGLSPAMFQANSLSPKVTATHVFFLGAESSDPHCCLTQWYPSPFHAPRLHSTIANEESSDYVLFPTAEHYMMYQKAIVMSDHESAAQILKHPHPSEAKQLGREVRNFDGEKWKKHAERAVEEANWAKFTQCEDLGTLLLNTGDKMLVEAR
;
A
#
# COMPACT_ATOMS: atom_id res chain seq x y z
N MET A 1 -17.02 -3.40 21.92
CA MET A 1 -16.77 -3.12 20.49
C MET A 1 -15.75 -1.99 20.42
N SER A 2 -14.48 -2.29 20.16
CA SER A 2 -13.44 -1.25 20.04
C SER A 2 -13.64 -0.52 18.71
N VAL A 3 -13.90 0.79 18.77
CA VAL A 3 -14.07 1.64 17.59
C VAL A 3 -12.69 1.82 16.96
N ARG A 4 -12.48 1.23 15.77
CA ARG A 4 -11.22 1.44 15.03
C ARG A 4 -11.09 2.93 14.66
N PRO A 5 -9.89 3.52 14.75
CA PRO A 5 -9.72 4.93 14.42
C PRO A 5 -10.14 5.19 12.96
N ARG A 6 -10.84 6.30 12.71
CA ARG A 6 -10.94 6.82 11.34
C ARG A 6 -9.55 7.27 10.91
N GLY A 7 -9.20 6.96 9.66
CA GLY A 7 -7.99 7.49 9.04
C GLY A 7 -8.15 8.98 8.75
N PRO A 8 -7.04 9.72 8.56
CA PRO A 8 -7.11 11.05 7.98
C PRO A 8 -7.74 10.97 6.58
N ALA A 9 -8.40 12.06 6.16
CA ALA A 9 -8.84 12.18 4.77
C ALA A 9 -7.63 12.00 3.84
N ALA A 10 -7.85 11.42 2.65
CA ALA A 10 -6.82 11.42 1.62
C ALA A 10 -6.53 12.88 1.27
N ASP A 11 -5.31 13.34 1.56
CA ASP A 11 -4.87 14.69 1.23
C ASP A 11 -4.25 14.67 -0.17
N PRO A 12 -4.83 15.34 -1.17
CA PRO A 12 -4.25 15.46 -2.50
C PRO A 12 -2.86 16.11 -2.49
N ALA A 13 -2.50 16.86 -1.44
CA ALA A 13 -1.16 17.42 -1.25
C ALA A 13 -0.12 16.40 -0.75
N LEU A 14 -0.57 15.21 -0.28
CA LEU A 14 0.28 14.05 -0.03
C LEU A 14 0.50 13.18 -1.27
N LEU A 15 -0.12 13.52 -2.41
CA LEU A 15 0.33 12.99 -3.70
C LEU A 15 1.83 13.29 -3.80
N PRO A 16 2.68 12.27 -3.98
CA PRO A 16 4.12 12.48 -4.02
C PRO A 16 4.39 13.59 -5.03
N SER A 17 4.96 14.69 -4.53
CA SER A 17 5.34 15.85 -5.33
C SER A 17 6.06 15.32 -6.57
N SER A 18 5.60 15.70 -7.76
CA SER A 18 6.19 15.32 -9.05
C SER A 18 7.72 15.34 -8.96
N HIS A 19 8.31 14.18 -8.69
CA HIS A 19 9.74 14.08 -8.44
C HIS A 19 10.39 14.11 -9.82
N PRO A 20 11.19 15.13 -10.18
CA PRO A 20 11.79 15.17 -11.49
C PRO A 20 12.83 14.04 -11.58
N SER A 21 12.84 13.36 -12.74
CA SER A 21 13.69 12.21 -13.13
C SER A 21 13.42 10.90 -12.38
N ASN A 22 12.52 10.07 -12.92
CA ASN A 22 12.43 8.61 -12.68
C ASN A 22 12.86 8.13 -11.28
N PRO A 23 12.17 8.56 -10.20
CA PRO A 23 12.57 8.31 -8.81
C PRO A 23 12.55 6.83 -8.41
N TYR A 24 12.09 5.96 -9.31
CA TYR A 24 11.80 4.55 -9.10
C TYR A 24 12.74 3.64 -9.87
N GLY A 25 13.63 4.20 -10.70
CA GLY A 25 14.44 3.43 -11.65
C GLY A 25 13.58 2.62 -12.62
N LEU A 26 12.37 3.09 -12.93
CA LEU A 26 11.49 2.45 -13.91
C LEU A 26 12.17 2.45 -15.28
N SER A 27 11.93 1.39 -16.05
CA SER A 27 12.30 1.42 -17.46
C SER A 27 11.54 2.57 -18.16
N PRO A 28 12.04 3.10 -19.29
CA PRO A 28 11.31 4.13 -20.05
C PRO A 28 9.87 3.72 -20.38
N ALA A 29 9.64 2.44 -20.68
CA ALA A 29 8.31 1.89 -20.92
C ALA A 29 7.41 1.94 -19.67
N MET A 30 7.94 1.58 -18.50
CA MET A 30 7.20 1.65 -17.24
C MET A 30 6.92 3.09 -16.83
N PHE A 31 7.85 4.02 -17.06
CA PHE A 31 7.64 5.44 -16.81
C PHE A 31 6.52 6.01 -17.70
N GLN A 32 6.52 5.64 -18.98
CA GLN A 32 5.43 5.99 -19.90
C GLN A 32 4.10 5.36 -19.47
N ALA A 33 4.09 4.08 -19.07
CA ALA A 33 2.87 3.44 -18.61
C ALA A 33 2.31 4.09 -17.33
N ASN A 34 3.17 4.56 -16.44
CA ASN A 34 2.81 5.26 -15.20
C ASN A 34 2.12 6.62 -15.45
N SER A 35 2.30 7.21 -16.63
CA SER A 35 1.65 8.47 -17.01
C SER A 35 0.35 8.28 -17.78
N LEU A 36 -0.02 7.05 -18.11
CA LEU A 36 -1.30 6.74 -18.77
C LEU A 36 -2.43 6.73 -17.74
N SER A 37 -3.58 7.27 -18.13
CA SER A 37 -4.80 7.09 -17.35
C SER A 37 -5.20 5.61 -17.29
N PRO A 38 -5.73 5.14 -16.15
CA PRO A 38 -6.39 3.85 -16.03
C PRO A 38 -7.37 3.58 -17.19
N LYS A 39 -7.32 2.37 -17.74
CA LYS A 39 -8.22 1.94 -18.81
C LYS A 39 -9.41 1.20 -18.22
N VAL A 40 -10.59 1.79 -18.34
CA VAL A 40 -11.85 1.19 -17.89
C VAL A 40 -12.58 0.58 -19.07
N THR A 41 -13.01 -0.67 -18.94
CA THR A 41 -13.81 -1.40 -19.92
C THR A 41 -15.13 -1.86 -19.30
N ALA A 42 -15.97 -2.57 -20.06
CA ALA A 42 -17.18 -3.19 -19.53
C ALA A 42 -16.88 -4.16 -18.37
N THR A 43 -15.74 -4.86 -18.42
CA THR A 43 -15.42 -5.98 -17.51
C THR A 43 -14.17 -5.77 -16.66
N HIS A 44 -13.36 -4.75 -16.94
CA HIS A 44 -12.05 -4.56 -16.30
C HIS A 44 -11.77 -3.09 -15.97
N VAL A 45 -10.99 -2.88 -14.91
CA VAL A 45 -10.27 -1.63 -14.63
C VAL A 45 -8.78 -1.96 -14.63
N PHE A 46 -8.06 -1.51 -15.66
CA PHE A 46 -6.61 -1.61 -15.71
C PHE A 46 -6.01 -0.34 -15.13
N PHE A 47 -5.20 -0.46 -14.10
CA PHE A 47 -4.57 0.68 -13.43
C PHE A 47 -3.07 0.45 -13.25
N LEU A 48 -2.33 1.55 -13.29
CA LEU A 48 -0.92 1.60 -12.96
C LEU A 48 -0.61 3.02 -12.46
N GLY A 49 0.25 3.12 -11.45
CA GLY A 49 0.79 4.40 -11.01
C GLY A 49 -0.09 5.21 -10.07
N ALA A 50 0.58 5.87 -9.11
CA ALA A 50 -0.04 6.68 -8.07
C ALA A 50 -0.01 8.20 -8.35
N GLU A 51 0.66 8.63 -9.42
CA GLU A 51 1.00 10.05 -9.65
C GLU A 51 0.05 10.77 -10.60
N SER A 52 -0.99 10.09 -11.09
CA SER A 52 -2.01 10.70 -11.93
C SER A 52 -3.16 11.26 -11.09
N SER A 53 -3.82 12.31 -11.60
CA SER A 53 -5.06 12.85 -11.03
C SER A 53 -6.27 11.96 -11.30
N ASP A 54 -6.12 10.86 -12.04
CA ASP A 54 -7.21 9.90 -12.25
C ASP A 54 -7.62 9.26 -10.93
N PRO A 55 -8.92 9.26 -10.60
CA PRO A 55 -9.38 8.73 -9.32
C PRO A 55 -9.08 7.23 -9.17
N HIS A 56 -9.01 6.42 -10.23
CA HIS A 56 -8.69 4.99 -10.15
C HIS A 56 -7.22 4.70 -9.83
N CYS A 57 -6.33 5.70 -9.84
CA CYS A 57 -4.98 5.53 -9.31
C CYS A 57 -4.99 5.17 -7.82
N CYS A 58 -6.08 5.44 -7.11
CA CYS A 58 -6.25 4.97 -5.74
C CYS A 58 -6.24 3.45 -5.60
N LEU A 59 -6.39 2.67 -6.69
CA LEU A 59 -6.36 1.20 -6.65
C LEU A 59 -4.94 0.65 -6.50
N THR A 60 -3.89 1.41 -6.80
CA THR A 60 -2.51 0.96 -6.55
C THR A 60 -2.14 1.02 -5.06
N GLN A 61 -1.27 0.09 -4.64
CA GLN A 61 -0.76 0.04 -3.27
C GLN A 61 0.16 1.23 -2.91
N TRP A 62 0.61 1.97 -3.94
CA TRP A 62 1.48 3.12 -3.81
C TRP A 62 0.71 4.44 -3.64
N TYR A 63 -0.61 4.43 -3.81
CA TYR A 63 -1.42 5.63 -3.64
C TYR A 63 -1.37 6.12 -2.17
N PRO A 64 -1.09 7.42 -1.94
CA PRO A 64 -1.07 8.00 -0.61
C PRO A 64 -2.48 8.08 -0.05
N SER A 65 -2.77 7.14 0.84
CA SER A 65 -4.01 7.09 1.61
C SER A 65 -3.63 6.59 2.99
N PRO A 66 -3.23 7.51 3.89
CA PRO A 66 -2.72 7.11 5.18
C PRO A 66 -3.81 6.45 6.02
N PHE A 67 -3.49 5.33 6.68
CA PHE A 67 -4.43 4.60 7.53
C PHE A 67 -3.75 4.09 8.80
N HIS A 68 -4.54 3.89 9.85
CA HIS A 68 -4.07 3.28 11.09
C HIS A 68 -4.25 1.76 11.04
N ALA A 69 -3.21 1.01 11.40
CA ALA A 69 -3.29 -0.44 11.56
C ALA A 69 -2.46 -0.91 12.76
N PRO A 70 -2.77 -2.07 13.36
CA PRO A 70 -2.00 -2.60 14.49
C PRO A 70 -0.51 -2.76 14.15
N ARG A 71 0.35 -2.46 15.13
CA ARG A 71 1.81 -2.61 15.04
C ARG A 71 2.24 -4.07 14.87
N LEU A 72 1.54 -4.98 15.52
CA LEU A 72 1.85 -6.41 15.44
C LEU A 72 0.55 -7.16 15.23
N HIS A 73 0.58 -8.07 14.29
CA HIS A 73 -0.59 -8.89 14.03
C HIS A 73 -0.74 -10.00 15.07
N SER A 74 -1.98 -10.22 15.53
CA SER A 74 -2.27 -11.22 16.56
C SER A 74 -1.88 -12.64 16.14
N THR A 75 -1.81 -12.94 14.84
CA THR A 75 -1.39 -14.26 14.36
C THR A 75 0.12 -14.41 14.15
N ILE A 76 0.90 -13.33 14.21
CA ILE A 76 2.37 -13.44 14.17
C ILE A 76 2.91 -13.69 15.57
N ALA A 77 2.27 -13.14 16.60
CA ALA A 77 2.76 -13.22 17.97
C ALA A 77 1.83 -13.93 18.98
N ASN A 78 0.66 -14.44 18.57
CA ASN A 78 -0.40 -14.86 19.50
C ASN A 78 -0.76 -13.78 20.54
N GLU A 79 -0.44 -12.52 20.25
CA GLU A 79 -0.61 -11.37 21.14
C GLU A 79 -1.35 -10.27 20.36
N GLU A 80 -2.49 -9.82 20.91
CA GLU A 80 -3.16 -8.63 20.39
C GLU A 80 -2.38 -7.38 20.80
N SER A 81 -1.81 -6.68 19.82
CA SER A 81 -1.26 -5.34 20.06
C SER A 81 -2.39 -4.33 20.10
N SER A 82 -2.46 -3.56 21.19
CA SER A 82 -3.34 -2.38 21.28
C SER A 82 -2.74 -1.14 20.60
N ASP A 83 -1.48 -1.22 20.15
CA ASP A 83 -0.78 -0.10 19.53
C ASP A 83 -1.06 -0.04 18.03
N TYR A 84 -1.66 1.07 17.61
CA TYR A 84 -1.85 1.37 16.19
C TYR A 84 -0.71 2.25 15.68
N VAL A 85 -0.34 2.04 14.43
CA VAL A 85 0.66 2.81 13.70
C VAL A 85 0.00 3.41 12.47
N LEU A 86 0.36 4.65 12.13
CA LEU A 86 -0.04 5.30 10.89
C LEU A 86 0.88 4.83 9.76
N PHE A 87 0.30 4.28 8.70
CA PHE A 87 1.02 3.87 7.49
C PHE A 87 0.70 4.83 6.36
N PRO A 88 1.69 5.45 5.69
CA PRO A 88 1.43 6.40 4.60
C PRO A 88 0.74 5.78 3.38
N THR A 89 1.08 4.52 3.07
CA THR A 89 0.50 3.75 1.96
C THR A 89 0.35 2.28 2.34
N ALA A 90 -0.40 1.54 1.52
CA ALA A 90 -0.49 0.09 1.66
C ALA A 90 0.87 -0.61 1.45
N GLU A 91 1.72 -0.09 0.56
CA GLU A 91 3.08 -0.61 0.37
C GLU A 91 3.93 -0.51 1.67
N HIS A 92 3.82 0.59 2.42
CA HIS A 92 4.51 0.72 3.71
C HIS A 92 4.08 -0.37 4.69
N TYR A 93 2.77 -0.62 4.79
CA TYR A 93 2.23 -1.68 5.64
C TYR A 93 2.73 -3.06 5.20
N MET A 94 2.70 -3.37 3.90
CA MET A 94 3.16 -4.64 3.37
C MET A 94 4.64 -4.89 3.67
N MET A 95 5.51 -3.90 3.45
CA MET A 95 6.95 -4.05 3.69
C MET A 95 7.26 -4.10 5.18
N TYR A 96 6.53 -3.33 6.00
CA TYR A 96 6.61 -3.41 7.46
C TYR A 96 6.26 -4.81 7.96
N GLN A 97 5.13 -5.38 7.52
CA GLN A 97 4.73 -6.73 7.90
C GLN A 97 5.72 -7.79 7.43
N LYS A 98 6.29 -7.62 6.23
CA LYS A 98 7.38 -8.49 5.75
C LYS A 98 8.57 -8.49 6.71
N ALA A 99 9.00 -7.31 7.18
CA ALA A 99 10.09 -7.19 8.13
C ALA A 99 9.73 -7.83 9.50
N ILE A 100 8.51 -7.59 9.99
CA ILE A 100 8.01 -8.19 11.24
C ILE A 100 7.97 -9.72 11.18
N VAL A 101 7.51 -10.30 10.06
CA VAL A 101 7.51 -11.76 9.86
C VAL A 101 8.94 -12.34 9.93
N MET A 102 9.96 -11.59 9.54
CA MET A 102 11.37 -12.00 9.63
C MET A 102 12.04 -11.60 10.96
N SER A 103 11.28 -11.07 11.91
CA SER A 103 11.79 -10.51 13.17
C SER A 103 12.82 -9.39 12.96
N ASP A 104 12.78 -8.72 11.81
CA ASP A 104 13.67 -7.62 11.46
C ASP A 104 13.06 -6.27 11.87
N HIS A 105 13.08 -6.02 13.18
CA HIS A 105 12.50 -4.81 13.78
C HIS A 105 13.23 -3.53 13.35
N GLU A 106 14.50 -3.63 12.95
CA GLU A 106 15.28 -2.49 12.46
C GLU A 106 14.76 -2.03 11.11
N SER A 107 14.62 -2.94 10.13
CA SER A 107 14.03 -2.62 8.83
C SER A 107 12.59 -2.14 8.98
N ALA A 108 11.79 -2.76 9.86
CA ALA A 108 10.43 -2.32 10.16
C ALA A 108 10.38 -0.85 10.64
N ALA A 109 11.30 -0.46 11.53
CA ALA A 109 11.38 0.91 12.01
C ALA A 109 11.86 1.89 10.91
N GLN A 110 12.76 1.47 10.02
CA GLN A 110 13.20 2.30 8.88
C GLN A 110 12.09 2.52 7.86
N ILE A 111 11.31 1.49 7.55
CA ILE A 111 10.18 1.57 6.61
C ILE A 111 9.19 2.65 7.04
N LEU A 112 8.88 2.74 8.34
CA LEU A 112 7.96 3.75 8.88
C LEU A 112 8.50 5.19 8.89
N LYS A 113 9.83 5.37 8.81
CA LYS A 113 10.47 6.69 8.82
C LYS A 113 10.49 7.35 7.46
N HIS A 114 10.41 6.56 6.39
CA HIS A 114 10.48 7.07 5.02
C HIS A 114 9.06 7.39 4.54
N PRO A 115 8.83 8.56 3.93
CA PRO A 115 7.49 8.95 3.48
C PRO A 115 7.11 8.32 2.14
N HIS A 116 8.09 7.89 1.34
CA HIS A 116 7.85 7.51 -0.05
C HIS A 116 7.71 5.98 -0.22
N PRO A 117 6.66 5.47 -0.92
CA PRO A 117 6.46 4.02 -1.10
C PRO A 117 7.60 3.31 -1.83
N SER A 118 8.37 4.00 -2.67
CA SER A 118 9.56 3.44 -3.32
C SER A 118 10.69 3.11 -2.35
N GLU A 119 10.90 3.97 -1.35
CA GLU A 119 11.90 3.76 -0.29
C GLU A 119 11.47 2.61 0.60
N ALA A 120 10.18 2.56 0.99
CA ALA A 120 9.60 1.42 1.69
C ALA A 120 9.79 0.12 0.90
N LYS A 121 9.56 0.15 -0.42
CA LYS A 121 9.78 -1.01 -1.30
C LYS A 121 11.23 -1.46 -1.30
N GLN A 122 12.17 -0.50 -1.39
CA GLN A 122 13.59 -0.79 -1.37
C GLN A 122 14.01 -1.45 -0.07
N LEU A 123 13.66 -0.85 1.07
CA LEU A 123 13.92 -1.41 2.40
C LEU A 123 13.29 -2.80 2.57
N GLY A 124 12.09 -2.98 2.01
CA GLY A 124 11.43 -4.28 1.96
C GLY A 124 12.18 -5.36 1.18
N ARG A 125 13.01 -4.99 0.19
CA ARG A 125 13.93 -5.92 -0.50
C ARG A 125 15.16 -6.26 0.34
N GLU A 126 15.51 -5.40 1.29
CA GLU A 126 16.70 -5.50 2.15
C GLU A 126 16.41 -6.14 3.51
N VAL A 127 15.16 -6.56 3.76
CA VAL A 127 14.76 -7.29 4.99
C VAL A 127 15.69 -8.47 5.24
N ARG A 128 16.27 -8.50 6.43
CA ARG A 128 17.23 -9.53 6.86
C ARG A 128 16.54 -10.88 7.05
N ASN A 129 17.30 -11.96 6.88
CA ASN A 129 16.84 -13.34 7.09
C ASN A 129 15.56 -13.68 6.30
N PHE A 130 15.43 -13.15 5.08
CA PHE A 130 14.22 -13.33 4.29
C PHE A 130 13.99 -14.81 3.92
N ASP A 131 12.87 -15.34 4.40
CA ASP A 131 12.32 -16.64 4.02
C ASP A 131 11.09 -16.45 3.11
N GLY A 132 11.23 -16.81 1.84
CA GLY A 132 10.16 -16.68 0.85
C GLY A 132 8.94 -17.56 1.14
N GLU A 133 9.13 -18.76 1.67
CA GLU A 133 8.03 -19.68 1.99
C GLU A 133 7.29 -19.22 3.24
N LYS A 134 8.01 -18.68 4.22
CA LYS A 134 7.40 -18.01 5.37
C LYS A 134 6.59 -16.81 4.91
N TRP A 135 7.17 -15.93 4.10
CA TRP A 135 6.45 -14.73 3.62
C TRP A 135 5.23 -15.08 2.78
N LYS A 136 5.30 -16.09 1.91
CA LYS A 136 4.17 -16.54 1.08
C LYS A 136 2.93 -16.88 1.90
N LYS A 137 3.10 -17.42 3.12
CA LYS A 137 2.00 -17.73 4.04
C LYS A 137 1.32 -16.49 4.66
N HIS A 138 1.96 -15.33 4.57
CA HIS A 138 1.49 -14.08 5.20
C HIS A 138 1.19 -12.96 4.19
N ALA A 139 1.76 -13.02 2.98
CA ALA A 139 1.74 -11.95 2.00
C ALA A 139 0.32 -11.54 1.57
N GLU A 140 -0.53 -12.53 1.24
CA GLU A 140 -1.91 -12.29 0.81
C GLU A 140 -2.69 -11.53 1.88
N ARG A 141 -2.65 -12.03 3.13
CA ARG A 141 -3.31 -11.38 4.26
C ARG A 141 -2.80 -9.97 4.52
N ALA A 142 -1.48 -9.74 4.43
CA ALA A 142 -0.93 -8.40 4.61
C ALA A 142 -1.46 -7.41 3.55
N VAL A 143 -1.66 -7.87 2.31
CA VAL A 143 -2.25 -7.07 1.23
C VAL A 143 -3.74 -6.83 1.49
N GLU A 144 -4.49 -7.87 1.88
CA GLU A 144 -5.92 -7.75 2.20
C GLU A 144 -6.16 -6.76 3.35
N GLU A 145 -5.40 -6.88 4.44
CA GLU A 145 -5.54 -6.01 5.61
C GLU A 145 -5.18 -4.56 5.30
N ALA A 146 -4.14 -4.32 4.50
CA ALA A 146 -3.78 -2.98 4.04
C ALA A 146 -4.89 -2.37 3.17
N ASN A 147 -5.41 -3.11 2.20
CA ASN A 147 -6.50 -2.64 1.35
C ASN A 147 -7.77 -2.41 2.16
N TRP A 148 -8.12 -3.34 3.06
CA TRP A 148 -9.25 -3.17 3.96
C TRP A 148 -9.12 -1.89 4.78
N ALA A 149 -7.98 -1.69 5.46
CA ALA A 149 -7.75 -0.49 6.27
C ALA A 149 -7.83 0.79 5.44
N LYS A 150 -7.17 0.82 4.28
CA LYS A 150 -7.18 1.94 3.33
C LYS A 150 -8.60 2.32 2.88
N PHE A 151 -9.36 1.36 2.34
CA PHE A 151 -10.66 1.63 1.74
C PHE A 151 -11.80 1.77 2.77
N THR A 152 -11.63 1.27 4.01
CA THR A 152 -12.63 1.48 5.08
C THR A 152 -12.39 2.72 5.91
N GLN A 153 -11.16 3.24 5.96
CA GLN A 153 -10.83 4.47 6.70
C GLN A 153 -10.95 5.73 5.84
N CYS A 154 -10.99 5.61 4.51
CA CYS A 154 -11.20 6.71 3.58
C CYS A 154 -12.48 6.48 2.76
N GLU A 155 -13.56 7.19 3.11
CA GLU A 155 -14.90 7.00 2.54
C GLU A 155 -14.97 7.25 1.02
N ASP A 156 -14.26 8.26 0.52
CA ASP A 156 -14.20 8.57 -0.91
C ASP A 156 -13.57 7.43 -1.71
N LEU A 157 -12.46 6.88 -1.21
CA LEU A 157 -11.80 5.74 -1.85
C LEU A 157 -12.64 4.47 -1.76
N GLY A 158 -13.28 4.24 -0.61
CA GLY A 158 -14.20 3.12 -0.44
C GLY A 158 -15.37 3.18 -1.42
N THR A 159 -15.95 4.37 -1.60
CA THR A 159 -17.01 4.62 -2.58
C THR A 159 -16.51 4.37 -4.00
N LEU A 160 -15.31 4.83 -4.33
CA LEU A 160 -14.70 4.56 -5.63
C LEU A 160 -14.53 3.07 -5.89
N LEU A 161 -13.99 2.33 -4.93
CA LEU A 161 -13.81 0.88 -5.05
C LEU A 161 -15.15 0.18 -5.29
N LEU A 162 -16.18 0.51 -4.52
CA LEU A 162 -17.52 -0.08 -4.70
C LEU A 162 -18.14 0.26 -6.05
N ASN A 163 -17.89 1.47 -6.57
CA ASN A 163 -18.38 1.89 -7.89
C ASN A 163 -17.72 1.14 -9.06
N THR A 164 -16.63 0.38 -8.82
CA THR A 164 -16.09 -0.51 -9.85
C THR A 164 -17.00 -1.71 -10.13
N GLY A 165 -17.94 -2.02 -9.23
CA GLY A 165 -18.90 -3.12 -9.38
C GLY A 165 -18.20 -4.47 -9.52
N ASP A 166 -18.71 -5.32 -10.43
CA ASP A 166 -18.16 -6.65 -10.68
C ASP A 166 -16.95 -6.66 -11.65
N LYS A 167 -16.33 -5.50 -11.91
CA LYS A 167 -15.18 -5.41 -12.81
C LYS A 167 -13.95 -6.05 -12.19
N MET A 168 -13.19 -6.76 -13.00
CA MET A 168 -11.87 -7.25 -12.63
C MET A 168 -10.89 -6.09 -12.49
N LEU A 169 -10.29 -5.95 -11.32
CA LEU A 169 -9.25 -4.95 -11.04
C LEU A 169 -7.89 -5.54 -11.40
N VAL A 170 -7.18 -4.90 -12.34
CA VAL A 170 -5.91 -5.40 -12.86
C VAL A 170 -4.83 -4.33 -12.72
N GLU A 171 -3.84 -4.59 -11.87
CA GLU A 171 -2.62 -3.78 -11.84
C GLU A 171 -1.74 -4.17 -13.04
N ALA A 172 -1.64 -3.29 -14.04
CA ALA A 172 -1.01 -3.59 -15.32
C ALA A 172 0.48 -3.22 -15.32
N ARG A 173 1.32 -4.09 -14.72
CA ARG A 173 2.78 -3.96 -14.70
C ARG A 173 3.48 -4.64 -15.88
#